data_AF-A0A968ZPH6-F1
#
_entry.id   AF-A0A968ZPH6-F1
#
_cell.length_a   1.000
_cell.length_b   1.000
_cell.length_c   1.000
_cell.angle_alpha   90.00
_cell.angle_beta   90.00
_cell.angle_gamma   90.00
#
_symmetry.space_group_name_H-M   'P 1'
#
loop_
_entity.id
_entity.type
_entity.pdbx_description
1 polymer ?
#
loop_
_entity_poly.entity_id
_entity_poly.type
_entity_poly.pdbx_seq_one_letter_code
_entity_poly.pdbx_strand_id
1 'polypeptide(L)'
;MADELLLAANHPGIALDQWVIVPDALHALVFIRESRPDLEVKTGKPRLLNAFIASFKAATAKRINLIRNQPGSPVWQRSYREQRVEDEFMLARLRKRISSAEGGQLS
;
A
#
# COMPACT_ATOMS: atom_id res chain seq x y z
N MET A 1 21.82 5.17 -0.12
CA MET A 1 20.73 5.07 0.90
C MET A 1 19.34 5.36 0.35
N ALA A 2 19.19 6.05 -0.79
CA ALA A 2 17.92 6.10 -1.55
C ALA A 2 17.70 4.82 -2.39
N ASP A 3 18.77 4.07 -2.69
CA ASP A 3 18.74 2.81 -3.46
C ASP A 3 17.84 1.71 -2.88
N GLU A 4 17.70 1.62 -1.56
CA GLU A 4 16.83 0.61 -0.94
C GLU A 4 15.33 0.90 -1.19
N LEU A 5 14.96 2.18 -1.36
CA LEU A 5 13.58 2.58 -1.67
C LEU A 5 13.19 2.27 -3.11
N LEU A 6 14.14 2.34 -4.04
CA LEU A 6 13.94 1.88 -5.41
C LEU A 6 13.85 0.36 -5.47
N LEU A 7 14.64 -0.38 -4.66
CA LEU A 7 14.56 -1.84 -4.59
C LEU A 7 13.22 -2.35 -4.02
N ALA A 8 12.66 -1.66 -3.03
CA ALA A 8 11.39 -2.05 -2.41
C ALA A 8 10.15 -1.65 -3.24
N ALA A 9 10.23 -0.55 -3.99
CA ALA A 9 9.14 -0.11 -4.88
C ALA A 9 9.11 -0.88 -6.20
N ASN A 10 10.27 -1.34 -6.70
CA ASN A 10 10.40 -2.25 -7.84
C ASN A 10 10.46 -3.72 -7.41
N HIS A 11 9.64 -4.13 -6.43
CA HIS A 11 9.46 -5.56 -6.22
C HIS A 11 8.69 -6.12 -7.43
N PRO A 12 9.28 -7.02 -8.26
CA PRO A 12 8.62 -7.56 -9.44
C PRO A 12 7.36 -8.38 -9.12
N GLY A 13 7.11 -8.65 -7.84
CA GLY A 13 5.92 -9.32 -7.33
C GLY A 13 4.82 -8.38 -6.82
N ILE A 14 4.93 -7.06 -6.94
CA ILE A 14 3.88 -6.11 -6.52
C ILE A 14 3.62 -5.08 -7.61
N ALA A 15 2.36 -4.97 -8.04
CA ALA A 15 1.91 -3.93 -8.96
C ALA A 15 0.86 -3.07 -8.26
N LEU A 16 1.05 -1.75 -8.29
CA LEU A 16 0.06 -0.78 -7.82
C LEU A 16 -0.97 -0.53 -8.92
N ASP A 17 -2.25 -0.62 -8.59
CA ASP A 17 -3.35 -0.41 -9.55
C ASP A 17 -3.92 1.01 -9.43
N GLN A 18 -4.51 1.32 -8.27
CA GLN A 18 -5.10 2.63 -7.98
C GLN A 18 -4.88 2.98 -6.51
N TRP A 19 -4.88 4.27 -6.19
CA TRP A 19 -4.77 4.75 -4.82
C TRP A 19 -5.47 6.09 -4.67
N VAL A 20 -5.92 6.40 -3.46
CA VAL A 20 -6.53 7.68 -3.10
C VAL A 20 -6.17 8.06 -1.67
N ILE A 21 -5.89 9.34 -1.46
CA ILE A 21 -5.72 9.92 -0.14
C ILE A 21 -7.08 10.48 0.29
N VAL A 22 -7.61 9.96 1.39
CA VAL A 22 -8.75 10.54 2.11
C VAL A 22 -8.24 11.19 3.41
N PRO A 23 -9.00 12.10 4.05
CA PRO A 23 -8.50 12.90 5.17
C PRO A 23 -7.86 12.10 6.32
N ASP A 24 -8.33 10.87 6.57
CA ASP A 24 -7.84 10.00 7.67
C ASP A 24 -6.92 8.86 7.18
N ALA A 25 -6.90 8.55 5.88
CA ALA A 25 -6.24 7.33 5.40
C ALA A 25 -5.82 7.39 3.94
N LEU A 26 -4.82 6.58 3.59
CA LEU A 26 -4.52 6.21 2.22
C LEU A 26 -5.18 4.87 1.92
N HIS A 27 -6.00 4.81 0.86
CA HIS A 27 -6.50 3.55 0.31
C HIS A 27 -5.74 3.23 -0.96
N ALA A 28 -5.19 2.01 -1.07
CA ALA A 28 -4.49 1.55 -2.25
C ALA A 28 -4.94 0.15 -2.65
N LEU A 29 -5.14 -0.05 -3.95
CA LEU A 29 -5.33 -1.35 -4.59
C LEU A 29 -3.98 -1.82 -5.12
N VAL A 30 -3.52 -2.97 -4.62
CA VAL A 30 -2.25 -3.57 -5.03
C VAL A 30 -2.49 -5.02 -5.47
N PHE A 31 -1.85 -5.41 -6.56
CA PHE A 31 -1.74 -6.79 -7.00
C PHE A 31 -0.44 -7.36 -6.52
N ILE A 32 -0.50 -8.51 -5.85
CA ILE A 32 0.68 -9.23 -5.39
C ILE A 32 0.80 -10.50 -6.23
N ARG A 33 1.84 -10.55 -7.05
CA ARG A 33 2.30 -11.73 -7.77
C ARG A 33 3.38 -12.41 -6.94
N GLU A 34 2.97 -13.19 -5.94
CA GLU A 34 3.89 -14.12 -5.28
C GLU A 34 4.16 -15.29 -6.25
N SER A 35 5.34 -15.33 -6.87
CA SER A 35 5.82 -16.55 -7.52
C SER A 35 6.32 -17.48 -6.41
N ARG A 36 5.45 -18.38 -5.93
CA ARG A 36 5.89 -19.48 -5.07
C ARG A 36 6.17 -20.70 -5.96
N PRO A 37 7.43 -21.08 -6.21
CA PRO A 37 7.70 -22.47 -6.50
C PRO A 37 7.45 -23.23 -5.19
N ASP A 38 6.47 -24.13 -5.24
CA ASP A 38 6.38 -25.34 -4.42
C ASP A 38 6.83 -25.21 -2.95
N LEU A 39 5.86 -25.12 -2.03
CA LEU A 39 5.86 -25.66 -0.66
C LEU A 39 4.89 -24.88 0.23
N GLU A 40 3.91 -25.62 0.75
CA GLU A 40 3.02 -25.31 1.88
C GLU A 40 2.15 -24.04 1.80
N VAL A 41 0.85 -24.30 1.76
CA VAL A 41 -0.24 -23.35 2.05
C VAL A 41 -0.12 -22.91 3.51
N LYS A 42 0.77 -21.95 3.81
CA LYS A 42 0.76 -21.24 5.08
C LYS A 42 -0.29 -20.13 5.02
N THR A 43 -1.33 -20.26 5.84
CA THR A 43 -2.38 -19.30 6.21
C THR A 43 -1.77 -18.09 6.95
N GLY A 44 -0.87 -17.37 6.29
CA GLY A 44 -0.22 -16.16 6.80
C GLY A 44 -0.35 -15.02 5.80
N LYS A 45 -0.32 -13.77 6.30
CA LYS A 45 -0.30 -12.57 5.46
C LYS A 45 0.82 -12.68 4.42
N PRO A 46 0.61 -12.22 3.17
CA PRO A 46 1.65 -12.25 2.15
C PRO A 46 2.90 -11.57 2.67
N ARG A 47 4.05 -12.26 2.67
CA ARG A 47 5.30 -11.68 3.21
C ARG A 47 5.70 -10.45 2.40
N LEU A 48 5.39 -10.46 1.10
CA LEU A 48 5.58 -9.31 0.21
C LEU A 48 4.71 -8.11 0.60
N LEU A 49 3.47 -8.32 1.05
CA LEU A 49 2.59 -7.24 1.50
C LEU A 49 3.19 -6.53 2.72
N ASN A 50 3.61 -7.29 3.73
CA ASN A 50 4.21 -6.71 4.94
C ASN A 50 5.47 -5.91 4.62
N ALA A 51 6.35 -6.46 3.78
CA ALA A 51 7.58 -5.77 3.36
C ALA A 51 7.27 -4.47 2.61
N PHE A 52 6.29 -4.49 1.70
CA PHE A 52 5.84 -3.33 0.95
C PHE A 52 5.23 -2.24 1.83
N ILE A 53 4.33 -2.60 2.76
CA ILE A 53 3.72 -1.62 3.65
C ILE A 53 4.78 -1.01 4.58
N ALA A 54 5.72 -1.80 5.08
CA ALA A 54 6.82 -1.30 5.90
C ALA A 54 7.71 -0.31 5.14
N SER A 55 8.15 -0.66 3.93
CA SER A 55 8.98 0.21 3.10
C SER A 55 8.23 1.48 2.69
N PHE A 56 6.97 1.36 2.27
CA PHE A 56 6.12 2.49 1.92
C PHE A 56 5.95 3.46 3.10
N LYS A 57 5.59 2.96 4.28
CA LYS A 57 5.40 3.80 5.48
C LYS A 57 6.70 4.49 5.88
N ALA A 58 7.84 3.80 5.85
CA ALA A 58 9.13 4.38 6.19
C ALA A 58 9.55 5.48 5.20
N ALA A 59 9.42 5.23 3.90
CA ALA A 59 9.77 6.16 2.84
C ALA A 59 8.97 7.47 2.93
N THR A 60 7.66 7.32 3.05
CA THR A 60 6.72 8.45 3.09
C THR A 60 6.80 9.19 4.42
N ALA A 61 6.95 8.49 5.55
CA ALA A 61 7.17 9.14 6.84
C ALA A 61 8.43 10.00 6.86
N LYS A 62 9.54 9.48 6.31
CA LYS A 62 10.78 10.25 6.18
C LYS A 62 10.55 11.52 5.35
N ARG A 63 9.90 11.40 4.19
CA ARG A 63 9.64 12.56 3.31
C ARG A 63 8.72 13.59 3.96
N ILE A 64 7.65 13.16 4.61
CA ILE A 64 6.71 14.03 5.32
C ILE A 64 7.41 14.74 6.49
N ASN A 65 8.20 14.03 7.28
CA ASN A 65 8.92 14.60 8.42
C ASN A 65 9.98 15.62 8.00
N LEU A 66 10.65 15.40 6.86
CA LEU A 66 11.58 16.38 6.29
C LEU A 66 10.82 17.66 5.88
N ILE A 67 9.66 17.53 5.23
CA ILE A 67 8.82 18.67 4.85
C ILE A 67 8.30 19.43 6.08
N ARG A 68 7.93 18.70 7.14
CA ARG A 68 7.44 19.29 8.41
C ARG A 68 8.56 19.84 9.30
N ASN A 69 9.83 19.67 8.92
CA ASN A 69 10.99 19.94 9.77
C ASN A 69 10.90 19.28 11.17
N GLN A 70 10.34 18.07 11.22
CA GLN A 70 10.13 17.29 12.44
C GLN A 70 10.64 15.85 12.24
N PRO A 71 11.97 15.65 12.14
CA PRO A 71 12.53 14.31 11.97
C PRO A 71 12.18 13.41 13.17
N GLY A 72 11.72 12.20 12.91
CA GLY A 72 11.39 11.21 13.93
C GLY A 72 9.94 11.25 14.44
N SER A 73 9.14 12.26 14.07
CA SER A 73 7.71 12.29 14.43
C SER A 73 6.93 11.15 13.76
N PRO A 74 6.00 10.48 14.47
CA PRO A 74 5.18 9.43 13.87
C PRO A 74 4.21 10.03 12.85
N VAL A 75 4.26 9.53 11.61
CA VAL A 75 3.35 9.93 10.53
C VAL A 75 2.21 8.94 10.34
N TRP A 76 2.51 7.64 10.43
CA TRP A 76 1.55 6.57 10.21
C TRP A 76 1.14 5.89 11.51
N GLN A 77 -0.11 5.43 11.56
CA GLN A 77 -0.54 4.47 12.58
C GLN A 77 0.25 3.15 12.45
N ARG A 78 0.45 2.44 13.57
CA ARG A 78 1.19 1.17 13.59
C ARG A 78 0.46 0.06 12.82
N SER A 79 -0.86 -0.01 12.94
CA SER A 79 -1.69 -0.97 12.21
C SER A 79 -1.97 -0.51 10.78
N TYR A 80 -2.45 -1.43 9.95
CA TYR A 80 -3.05 -1.14 8.65
C TYR A 80 -4.20 -2.12 8.43
N ARG A 81 -5.20 -1.71 7.64
CA ARG A 81 -6.29 -2.61 7.22
C ARG A 81 -5.96 -3.14 5.84
N GLU A 82 -6.14 -4.44 5.67
CA GLU A 82 -6.02 -5.13 4.40
C GLU A 82 -7.32 -5.86 4.11
N GLN A 83 -7.67 -5.97 2.83
CA GLN A 83 -8.82 -6.72 2.39
C GLN A 83 -8.41 -7.48 1.13
N ARG A 84 -8.51 -8.81 1.17
CA ARG A 84 -8.27 -9.65 0.00
C ARG A 84 -9.41 -9.46 -0.99
N VAL A 85 -9.07 -9.28 -2.26
CA VAL A 85 -10.03 -9.25 -3.36
C VAL A 85 -10.08 -10.65 -3.96
N GLU A 86 -11.26 -11.27 -3.92
CA GLU A 86 -11.44 -12.67 -4.29
C GLU A 86 -11.94 -12.85 -5.73
N ASP A 87 -12.65 -11.85 -6.27
CA ASP A 87 -13.26 -11.89 -7.58
C ASP A 87 -13.22 -10.52 -8.31
N GLU A 88 -13.52 -10.56 -9.61
CA GLU A 88 -13.48 -9.39 -10.49
C GLU A 88 -14.60 -8.38 -10.20
N PHE A 89 -15.76 -8.82 -9.70
CA PHE A 89 -16.86 -7.93 -9.35
C PHE A 89 -16.50 -7.06 -8.13
N MET A 90 -15.89 -7.67 -7.12
CA MET A 90 -15.33 -6.98 -5.97
C MET A 90 -14.24 -5.99 -6.38
N LEU A 91 -13.34 -6.39 -7.29
CA LEU A 91 -12.31 -5.51 -7.84
C LEU A 91 -12.92 -4.29 -8.54
N ALA A 92 -13.89 -4.50 -9.42
CA ALA A 92 -14.56 -3.43 -10.16
C ALA A 92 -15.26 -2.44 -9.21
N ARG A 93 -15.91 -2.95 -8.15
CA ARG A 93 -16.54 -2.12 -7.12
C ARG A 93 -15.52 -1.26 -6.36
N LEU A 94 -14.37 -1.84 -5.98
CA LEU A 94 -13.31 -1.12 -5.27
C LEU A 94 -12.67 -0.05 -6.16
N ARG A 95 -12.38 -0.37 -7.43
CA ARG A 95 -11.89 0.60 -8.42
C ARG A 95 -12.86 1.77 -8.56
N LYS A 96 -14.15 1.50 -8.80
CA LYS A 96 -15.17 2.54 -8.89
C LYS A 96 -15.21 3.43 -7.64
N ARG A 97 -15.13 2.84 -6.45
CA ARG A 97 -15.11 3.59 -5.19
C ARG A 97 -13.90 4.52 -5.08
N ILE A 98 -12.72 4.04 -5.45
CA ILE A 98 -11.48 4.83 -5.42
C ILE A 98 -11.55 5.95 -6.47
N SER A 99 -11.94 5.64 -7.70
CA SER A 99 -12.09 6.65 -8.76
C SER A 99 -13.16 7.71 -8.44
N SER A 100 -14.27 7.33 -7.81
CA SER A 100 -15.30 8.30 -7.38
C SER A 100 -14.86 9.16 -6.20
N ALA A 101 -13.94 8.68 -5.36
CA ALA A 101 -13.37 9.47 -4.26
C ALA A 101 -12.43 10.57 -4.76
N GLU A 102 -11.80 10.39 -5.93
CA GLU A 102 -10.97 11.43 -6.57
C GLU A 102 -11.80 12.58 -7.17
N GLY A 103 -13.10 12.36 -7.43
CA GLY A 103 -14.02 13.37 -7.99
C GLY A 103 -14.97 14.02 -6.99
N GLY A 104 -14.90 13.64 -5.71
CA GLY A 104 -15.85 14.04 -4.68
C GLY A 104 -15.16 14.70 -3.50
N GLN A 105 -14.75 15.96 -3.66
CA GLN A 105 -14.63 16.84 -2.51
C GLN A 105 -16.03 16.89 -1.87
N LEU A 106 -16.13 16.27 -0.70
CA LEU A 106 -17.32 16.22 0.14
C LEU A 106 -17.95 17.62 0.19
N SER A 107 -19.17 17.74 -0.35
CA SER A 107 -20.10 18.83 -0.04
C SER A 107 -20.84 18.52 1.25
#